data_AF-H5ZW01-F1
#
_entry.id   AF-H5ZW01-F1
#
_cell.length_a   1.000
_cell.length_b   1.000
_cell.length_c   1.000
_cell.angle_alpha   90.00
_cell.angle_beta   90.00
_cell.angle_gamma   90.00
#
_symmetry.space_group_name_H-M   'P 1'
#
loop_
_entity.id
_entity.type
_entity.pdbx_description
1 polymer ?
#
loop_
_entity_poly.entity_id
_entity_poly.type
_entity_poly.pdbx_seq_one_letter_code
_entity_poly.pdbx_strand_id
1 'polypeptide(L)' 'LLVDMEDFEGRKVFARYSSFSITPESDGYGLNVNGFINGGAGDTLSRHDGQKFTTFDRYK' A
#
# COMPACT_ATOMS: atom_id res chain seq x y z
N LEU A 1 3.27 5.58 -6.03
CA LEU A 1 3.75 4.25 -5.56
C LEU A 1 3.52 3.21 -6.66
N LEU A 2 4.46 2.30 -6.88
CA LEU A 2 4.30 1.11 -7.75
C LEU A 2 4.54 -0.13 -6.89
N VAL A 3 3.61 -1.09 -6.95
CA VAL A 3 3.72 -2.40 -6.31
C VAL A 3 3.76 -3.44 -7.42
N ASP A 4 4.94 -3.99 -7.66
CA ASP A 4 5.15 -5.08 -8.62
C ASP A 4 5.05 -6.43 -7.90
N MET A 5 4.32 -7.37 -8.49
CA MET A 5 4.12 -8.71 -7.93
C MET A 5 4.37 -9.77 -8.99
N GLU A 6 4.97 -10.87 -8.55
CA GLU A 6 5.22 -12.06 -9.37
C GLU A 6 4.79 -13.29 -8.56
N ASP A 7 4.08 -14.22 -9.20
CA ASP A 7 3.77 -15.51 -8.58
C ASP A 7 4.82 -16.58 -8.90
N PHE A 8 4.68 -17.76 -8.29
CA PHE A 8 5.63 -18.86 -8.49
C PHE A 8 5.64 -19.44 -9.91
N GLU A 9 4.64 -19.12 -10.74
CA GLU A 9 4.56 -19.51 -12.15
C GLU A 9 5.19 -18.44 -13.08
N GLY A 10 5.72 -17.35 -12.52
CA GLY A 10 6.37 -16.26 -13.24
C GLY A 10 5.41 -15.23 -13.83
N ARG A 11 4.12 -15.26 -13.46
CA ARG A 11 3.15 -14.25 -13.92
C ARG A 11 3.37 -12.95 -13.16
N LYS A 12 3.52 -11.85 -13.91
CA LYS A 12 3.79 -10.51 -13.37
C LYS A 12 2.58 -9.61 -13.50
N VAL A 13 2.23 -8.93 -12.42
CA VAL A 13 1.18 -7.90 -12.37
C VAL A 13 1.65 -6.74 -11.52
N PHE A 14 0.97 -5.60 -11.63
CA PHE A 14 1.27 -4.44 -10.77
C PHE A 14 0.02 -3.68 -10.32
N ALA A 15 0.17 -2.93 -9.24
CA ALA A 15 -0.75 -1.87 -8.83
C ALA A 15 0.02 -0.54 -8.77
N ARG A 16 -0.50 0.51 -9.38
CA ARG A 16 0.11 1.84 -9.36
C ARG A 16 -0.83 2.85 -8.71
N TYR A 17 -0.27 3.74 -7.90
CA TYR A 17 -0.98 4.83 -7.23
C TYR A 17 -0.28 6.15 -7.55
N SER A 18 -1.04 7.15 -8.00
CA SER A 18 -0.49 8.45 -8.38
C SER A 18 -0.05 9.31 -7.19
N SER A 19 -0.64 9.07 -6.01
CA SER A 19 -0.27 9.75 -4.77
C SER A 19 0.04 8.72 -3.68
N PHE A 20 1.10 8.99 -2.91
CA PHE A 20 1.54 8.18 -1.79
C PHE A 20 2.31 9.05 -0.80
N SER A 21 1.97 8.97 0.49
CA SER A 21 2.75 9.54 1.57
C SER A 21 2.53 8.79 2.89
N ILE A 22 3.45 8.97 3.82
CA ILE A 22 3.40 8.40 5.17
C ILE A 22 3.46 9.57 6.17
N THR A 23 2.61 9.56 7.19
CA THR A 23 2.66 10.57 8.25
C THR A 23 3.85 10.34 9.20
N PRO A 24 4.23 11.33 10.04
CA PRO A 24 5.32 11.16 10.99
C PRO A 24 5.09 10.04 12.02
N GLU A 25 6.15 9.68 12.75
CA GLU A 25 6.08 8.68 13.83
C GLU A 25 5.05 9.05 14.91
N SER A 26 4.94 10.34 15.23
CA SER A 26 3.97 10.85 16.23
C SER A 26 2.52 10.51 15.88
N ASP A 27 2.24 10.30 14.59
CA ASP A 27 0.93 9.96 14.07
C ASP A 27 0.79 8.47 13.73
N GLY A 28 1.81 7.66 14.04
CA GLY A 28 1.84 6.22 13.83
C GLY A 28 2.11 5.79 12.39
N TYR A 29 2.84 6.59 11.62
CA TYR A 29 3.19 6.29 10.22
C TYR A 29 1.96 5.91 9.37
N GLY A 30 0.92 6.73 9.45
CA GLY A 30 -0.33 6.53 8.72
C GLY A 30 -0.11 6.56 7.21
N LEU A 31 -0.68 5.57 6.51
CA LEU A 31 -0.64 5.48 5.06
C LEU A 31 -1.62 6.45 4.43
N ASN A 32 -1.17 7.23 3.45
CA ASN A 32 -2.04 7.96 2.54
C ASN A 32 -1.75 7.50 1.11
N VAL A 33 -2.76 7.03 0.40
CA VAL A 33 -2.63 6.48 -0.95
C VAL A 33 -3.86 6.79 -1.79
N ASN A 34 -3.66 7.26 -3.02
CA ASN A 34 -4.75 7.66 -3.90
C ASN A 34 -4.40 7.49 -5.38
N GLY A 35 -5.42 7.56 -6.24
CA GLY A 35 -5.27 7.54 -7.70
C GLY A 35 -4.76 6.20 -8.22
N PHE A 36 -5.48 5.13 -7.86
CA PHE A 36 -5.22 3.78 -8.34
C PHE A 36 -5.29 3.68 -9.87
N ILE A 37 -4.33 2.96 -10.44
CA ILE A 37 -4.23 2.60 -11.85
C ILE A 37 -4.04 1.08 -11.90
N ASN A 38 -4.99 0.41 -12.54
CA ASN A 38 -5.02 -1.05 -12.62
C ASN A 38 -3.92 -1.59 -13.54
N GLY A 39 -3.06 -2.46 -12.99
CA GLY A 39 -2.04 -3.22 -13.72
C GLY A 39 -2.17 -4.74 -13.56
N GLY A 40 -3.37 -5.24 -13.27
CA GLY A 40 -3.68 -6.67 -13.12
C GLY A 40 -3.66 -7.19 -11.67
N ALA A 41 -3.11 -6.41 -10.73
CA ALA A 41 -3.07 -6.75 -9.31
C ALA A 41 -4.39 -6.51 -8.55
N GLY A 42 -5.28 -5.66 -9.10
CA GLY A 42 -6.44 -5.13 -8.37
C GLY A 42 -6.07 -4.03 -7.37
N ASP A 43 -7.10 -3.41 -6.76
CA ASP A 43 -6.93 -2.32 -5.78
C ASP A 43 -7.14 -2.79 -4.35
N THR A 44 -6.09 -3.30 -3.73
CA THR A 44 -6.15 -3.81 -2.35
C THR A 44 -5.57 -2.82 -1.33
N LEU A 45 -4.64 -1.95 -1.74
CA LEU A 45 -3.99 -1.00 -0.83
C LEU A 45 -4.90 0.18 -0.48
N SER A 46 -5.87 0.56 -1.32
CA SER A 46 -6.82 1.64 -0.99
C SER A 46 -7.64 1.36 0.27
N ARG A 47 -7.88 0.08 0.62
CA ARG A 47 -8.55 -0.29 1.89
C ARG A 47 -7.73 0.10 3.14
N HIS A 48 -6.42 0.25 2.97
CA HIS A 48 -5.49 0.65 4.02
C HIS A 48 -5.22 2.15 4.07
N ASP A 49 -5.80 2.94 3.16
CA ASP A 49 -5.73 4.40 3.20
C ASP A 49 -6.24 4.93 4.55
N GLY A 50 -5.47 5.84 5.16
CA GLY A 50 -5.70 6.41 6.49
C GLY A 50 -5.38 5.49 7.67
N GLN A 51 -5.00 4.23 7.46
CA GLN A 51 -4.65 3.33 8.57
C GLN A 51 -3.24 3.60 9.09
N LYS A 52 -3.07 3.47 10.42
CA LYS A 52 -1.77 3.53 11.09
C LYS A 52 -0.97 2.25 10.84
N PHE A 53 0.35 2.39 10.81
CA PHE A 53 1.23 1.24 10.82
C PHE A 53 1.18 0.53 12.18
N THR A 54 1.29 -0.80 12.17
CA THR A 54 1.30 -1.60 13.40
C THR A 54 2.39 -2.68 13.31
N THR A 55 3.00 -2.98 14.46
CA THR A 55 3.93 -4.11 14.65
C THR A 55 3.50 -4.94 15.86
N PHE A 56 4.08 -6.14 16.04
CA PHE A 56 3.74 -7.02 17.16
C PHE A 56 3.87 -6.36 18.54
N ASP A 57 4.86 -5.48 18.69
CA ASP A 57 5.15 -4.73 19.91
C ASP A 57 4.46 -3.34 19.95
N ARG A 58 3.91 -2.88 18.82
CA ARG A 58 3.22 -1.59 18.68
C ARG A 58 1.91 -1.76 17.88
N TYR A 59 0.88 -2.30 18.54
CA TYR A 59 -0.45 -2.56 17.94
C TYR A 59 -1.60 -1.78 18.59
N LYS A 60 -1.30 -0.95 19.60
CA LYS A 60 -2.27 -0.10 20.32
C LYS A 60 -2.14 1.35 19.92
#